data_AF-A0A7V8E6Y9-F1
#
_entry.id   AF-A0A7V8E6Y9-F1
#
_cell.length_a   1.000
_cell.length_b   1.000
_cell.length_c   1.000
_cell.angle_alpha   90.00
_cell.angle_beta   90.00
_cell.angle_gamma   90.00
#
_symmetry.space_group_name_H-M   'P 1'
#
loop_
_entity.id
_entity.type
_entity.pdbx_description
1 polymer ?
#
loop_
_entity_poly.entity_id
_entity_poly.type
_entity_poly.pdbx_seq_one_letter_code
_entity_poly.pdbx_strand_id
1 'polypeptide(L)'
;PRSAAPRGRGARPGARKAAAPVDEQEDPGEPLPQKMSPLPKILVAVLVLGLLGGGGFFAWKKFGTGKGDTTDGQAVVADEYAKKVKKLDKTSALENLRLALWCKSLGHDKYEHHLQEAAKLSERNGVVVDGQVKAGLAENYWTRASEKPPATAAELLEAAAVAKRAGMDGEVRRLARLATVAEPENEAAWEMLGCVKYEPEGAPARWLTKAEVAKAKASDDARKEAKAKIDGMTPREKKIAEMKQTLGFEFGQDFACRDEKPFLFCMEKSAGFSAELVMDSYITELKGFYQRFFDRYGEKFALGDLTEQVMLIWIFKSREAYFTYGANIGIPANAGGHWEPGAERLMIFHSTDAQADPYGTIFHETTHMIVTFATKLRGKVSGQMFWFTEGIATYFEPFERDKATGKILQQVGTINNGRLAGISSWVKQGRHQKLKDMLSWKYGDFAQMNNAHIQKRDLNWGALCYAQSWSLLYFFYNYEGGKYATKFEAYFKEELNGNPGLESFKKIFGEDIDTLEKEWLEYTKSLK
;
A
#
# COMPACT_ATOMS: atom_id res chain seq x y z
N PRO A 1 -73.83 -55.91 -16.26
CA PRO A 1 -72.81 -54.92 -16.71
C PRO A 1 -71.76 -54.70 -15.60
N ARG A 2 -70.70 -55.53 -15.51
CA ARG A 2 -69.28 -55.24 -15.90
C ARG A 2 -68.77 -53.87 -15.41
N SER A 3 -67.63 -53.69 -14.76
CA SER A 3 -66.44 -54.51 -14.45
C SER A 3 -65.50 -53.65 -13.57
N ALA A 4 -64.92 -54.16 -12.48
CA ALA A 4 -63.51 -54.59 -12.35
C ALA A 4 -62.51 -53.52 -11.83
N ALA A 5 -61.71 -53.97 -10.85
CA ALA A 5 -60.53 -53.33 -10.25
C ALA A 5 -59.29 -53.44 -11.20
N PRO A 6 -58.04 -53.04 -10.83
CA PRO A 6 -57.28 -53.76 -9.78
C PRO A 6 -56.24 -52.96 -8.94
N ARG A 7 -55.80 -53.65 -7.88
CA ARG A 7 -54.68 -53.39 -6.98
C ARG A 7 -53.33 -53.68 -7.65
N GLY A 8 -52.30 -52.91 -7.34
CA GLY A 8 -50.90 -53.21 -7.64
C GLY A 8 -50.09 -53.52 -6.37
N ARG A 9 -49.47 -54.71 -6.32
CA ARG A 9 -48.40 -55.10 -5.39
C ARG A 9 -47.05 -54.77 -6.04
N GLY A 10 -46.08 -54.28 -5.26
CA GLY A 10 -44.64 -54.32 -5.56
C GLY A 10 -43.88 -54.40 -4.24
N ALA A 11 -43.39 -55.57 -3.85
CA ALA A 11 -42.06 -56.13 -4.15
C ALA A 11 -40.93 -55.42 -3.37
N ARG A 12 -40.52 -56.03 -2.25
CA ARG A 12 -39.25 -55.78 -1.56
C ARG A 12 -38.10 -56.44 -2.33
N PRO A 13 -36.93 -55.80 -2.45
CA PRO A 13 -35.70 -56.51 -2.79
C PRO A 13 -34.72 -56.57 -1.61
N GLY A 14 -34.30 -57.81 -1.30
CA GLY A 14 -32.88 -58.17 -1.28
C GLY A 14 -32.02 -57.71 -0.11
N ALA A 15 -31.94 -58.58 0.91
CA ALA A 15 -30.79 -58.65 1.80
C ALA A 15 -29.53 -59.03 0.99
N ARG A 16 -28.48 -58.20 1.03
CA ARG A 16 -27.13 -58.56 0.57
C ARG A 16 -26.25 -58.88 1.78
N LYS A 17 -25.58 -60.03 1.67
CA LYS A 17 -24.61 -60.60 2.59
C LYS A 17 -23.43 -59.65 2.81
N ALA A 18 -23.02 -59.54 4.08
CA ALA A 18 -21.77 -58.93 4.50
C ALA A 18 -20.59 -59.76 3.96
N ALA A 19 -19.64 -59.08 3.31
CA ALA A 19 -18.32 -59.59 3.00
C ALA A 19 -17.36 -59.21 4.14
N ALA A 20 -16.46 -60.13 4.47
CA ALA A 20 -15.44 -60.01 5.51
C ALA A 20 -14.43 -58.87 5.21
N PRO A 21 -13.82 -58.26 6.24
CA PRO A 21 -12.75 -57.30 6.06
C PRO A 21 -11.45 -58.02 5.68
N VAL A 22 -10.77 -57.48 4.66
CA VAL A 22 -9.40 -57.83 4.29
C VAL A 22 -8.48 -56.96 5.13
N ASP A 23 -7.62 -57.60 5.92
CA ASP A 23 -6.46 -57.01 6.58
C ASP A 23 -5.43 -56.62 5.51
N GLU A 24 -5.16 -55.32 5.38
CA GLU A 24 -3.92 -54.80 4.79
C GLU A 24 -3.31 -53.80 5.78
N GLN A 25 -2.40 -54.33 6.60
CA GLN A 25 -1.38 -53.54 7.28
C GLN A 25 -0.32 -53.19 6.24
N GLU A 26 -0.24 -51.92 5.85
CA GLU A 26 0.95 -51.36 5.23
C GLU A 26 1.62 -50.39 6.20
N ASP A 27 2.86 -50.73 6.51
CA ASP A 27 3.83 -50.05 7.35
C ASP A 27 4.38 -48.80 6.62
N PRO A 28 4.19 -47.57 7.15
CA PRO A 28 4.80 -46.39 6.55
C PRO A 28 6.27 -46.31 7.01
N GLY A 29 7.15 -46.82 6.16
CA GLY A 29 8.60 -46.72 6.30
C GLY A 29 9.09 -45.29 6.57
N GLU A 30 10.09 -45.21 7.44
CA GLU A 30 10.77 -43.98 7.87
C GLU A 30 11.31 -43.15 6.69
N PRO A 31 11.18 -41.81 6.70
CA PRO A 31 11.81 -40.97 5.70
C PRO A 31 13.33 -40.87 5.92
N LEU A 32 14.10 -41.31 4.93
CA LEU A 32 15.55 -41.12 4.84
C LEU A 32 15.92 -39.62 4.84
N PRO A 33 17.06 -39.23 5.46
CA PRO A 33 17.47 -37.84 5.57
C PRO A 33 17.89 -37.27 4.21
N GLN A 34 17.21 -36.21 3.76
CA GLN A 34 17.60 -35.45 2.58
C GLN A 34 18.89 -34.65 2.86
N LYS A 35 19.94 -34.99 2.13
CA LYS A 35 21.18 -34.20 2.03
C LYS A 35 20.90 -32.89 1.29
N MET A 36 21.05 -31.75 1.97
CA MET A 36 21.10 -30.44 1.32
C MET A 36 22.44 -30.26 0.57
N SER A 37 22.37 -29.81 -0.68
CA SER A 37 23.54 -29.41 -1.48
C SER A 37 23.98 -27.98 -1.13
N PRO A 38 25.28 -27.64 -1.28
CA PRO A 38 25.78 -26.32 -0.90
C PRO A 38 25.52 -25.27 -1.98
N LEU A 39 24.77 -24.22 -1.65
CA LEU A 39 24.63 -23.01 -2.48
C LEU A 39 25.92 -22.16 -2.45
N PRO A 40 26.32 -21.53 -3.59
CA PRO A 40 27.55 -20.76 -3.68
C PRO A 40 27.40 -19.32 -3.13
N LYS A 41 28.45 -18.90 -2.42
CA LYS A 41 28.62 -17.63 -1.67
C LYS A 41 28.80 -16.38 -2.56
N ILE A 42 27.86 -16.06 -3.45
CA ILE A 42 27.94 -14.84 -4.29
C ILE A 42 26.63 -14.06 -4.20
N LEU A 43 26.33 -13.47 -3.03
CA LEU A 43 25.29 -12.44 -2.93
C LEU A 43 25.40 -11.53 -1.69
N VAL A 44 26.61 -11.34 -1.15
CA VAL A 44 26.87 -10.40 -0.02
C VAL A 44 27.76 -9.23 -0.44
N ALA A 45 28.28 -9.20 -1.68
CA ALA A 45 29.20 -8.16 -2.14
C ALA A 45 28.53 -6.92 -2.79
N VAL A 46 27.21 -6.90 -2.98
CA VAL A 46 26.53 -5.81 -3.71
C VAL A 46 25.78 -4.83 -2.78
N LEU A 47 25.68 -5.10 -1.48
CA LEU A 47 24.99 -4.22 -0.52
C LEU A 47 25.92 -3.31 0.32
N VAL A 48 27.24 -3.33 0.09
CA VAL A 48 28.22 -2.52 0.86
C VAL A 48 28.83 -1.36 0.05
N LEU A 49 28.58 -1.27 -1.26
CA LEU A 49 29.19 -0.23 -2.12
C LEU A 49 28.24 0.93 -2.50
N GLY A 50 27.04 1.01 -1.92
CA GLY A 50 26.04 2.04 -2.25
C GLY A 50 25.93 3.24 -1.29
N LEU A 51 26.78 3.35 -0.25
CA LEU A 51 26.62 4.35 0.83
C LEU A 51 27.83 5.29 1.06
N LEU A 52 28.66 5.53 0.03
CA LEU A 52 29.78 6.47 0.13
C LEU A 52 29.80 7.49 -1.03
N GLY A 53 28.79 8.36 -1.06
CA GLY A 53 28.78 9.57 -1.88
C GLY A 53 28.66 10.82 -1.00
N GLY A 54 29.79 11.48 -0.71
CA GLY A 54 29.82 12.68 0.11
C GLY A 54 31.25 13.10 0.49
N GLY A 55 32.04 13.51 -0.51
CA GLY A 55 33.38 14.04 -0.30
C GLY A 55 33.34 15.51 0.11
N GLY A 56 34.01 15.85 1.22
CA GLY A 56 34.27 17.25 1.57
C GLY A 56 34.44 17.56 3.05
N PHE A 57 35.20 16.78 3.83
CA PHE A 57 35.62 17.22 5.17
C PHE A 57 36.83 16.45 5.73
N PHE A 58 38.04 16.62 5.17
CA PHE A 58 39.28 16.24 5.86
C PHE A 58 40.47 17.08 5.37
N ALA A 59 40.59 18.30 5.89
CA ALA A 59 41.84 19.06 5.86
C ALA A 59 41.90 20.03 7.05
N TRP A 60 41.69 19.54 8.27
CA TRP A 60 41.97 20.32 9.47
C TRP A 60 42.37 19.42 10.65
N LYS A 61 43.59 18.88 10.59
CA LYS A 61 44.26 18.34 11.78
C LYS A 61 45.79 18.31 11.66
N LYS A 62 46.37 19.40 11.18
CA LYS A 62 47.80 19.66 11.34
C LYS A 62 47.99 21.16 11.27
N PHE A 63 48.12 21.80 12.43
CA PHE A 63 48.86 23.04 12.74
C PHE A 63 48.22 23.73 13.96
N GLY A 64 48.97 23.63 15.07
CA GLY A 64 49.10 24.58 16.17
C GLY A 64 47.89 25.38 16.65
N THR A 65 47.49 25.10 17.88
CA THR A 65 46.83 26.06 18.77
C THR A 65 47.71 27.31 18.96
N GLY A 66 47.27 28.45 18.42
CA GLY A 66 47.85 29.76 18.71
C GLY A 66 46.80 30.85 18.47
N LYS A 67 46.44 31.60 19.53
CA LYS A 67 45.57 32.78 19.45
C LYS A 67 46.35 33.94 18.83
N GLY A 68 45.82 34.54 17.77
CA GLY A 68 46.32 35.79 17.17
C GLY A 68 45.38 36.33 16.09
N ASP A 69 45.18 37.65 16.06
CA ASP A 69 44.25 38.41 15.20
C ASP A 69 44.48 38.20 13.69
N THR A 70 43.38 38.18 12.93
CA THR A 70 43.32 37.77 11.51
C THR A 70 43.61 38.86 10.48
N THR A 71 43.88 40.10 10.90
CA THR A 71 44.06 41.23 9.97
C THR A 71 45.48 41.38 9.42
N ASP A 72 46.51 40.99 10.17
CA ASP A 72 47.91 41.17 9.72
C ASP A 72 48.37 40.10 8.73
N GLY A 73 47.74 38.91 8.76
CA GLY A 73 48.07 37.81 7.86
C GLY A 73 47.71 38.07 6.39
N GLN A 74 46.71 38.91 6.12
CA GLN A 74 46.25 39.18 4.76
C GLN A 74 47.12 40.20 4.02
N ALA A 75 47.68 41.19 4.74
CA ALA A 75 48.60 42.17 4.17
C ALA A 75 49.95 41.57 3.77
N VAL A 76 50.45 40.59 4.54
CA VAL A 76 51.70 39.88 4.27
C VAL A 76 51.60 39.00 3.02
N VAL A 77 50.44 38.38 2.78
CA VAL A 77 50.19 37.57 1.57
C VAL A 77 50.10 38.44 0.31
N ALA A 78 49.51 39.63 0.40
CA ALA A 78 49.43 40.57 -0.73
C ALA A 78 50.81 41.08 -1.16
N ASP A 79 51.68 41.40 -0.21
CA ASP A 79 53.03 41.91 -0.50
C ASP A 79 53.96 40.81 -1.03
N GLU A 80 53.82 39.57 -0.55
CA GLU A 80 54.49 38.39 -1.13
C GLU A 80 54.04 38.10 -2.58
N TYR A 81 52.74 38.26 -2.86
CA TYR A 81 52.19 38.01 -4.20
C TYR A 81 52.65 39.09 -5.18
N ALA A 82 52.64 40.37 -4.78
CA ALA A 82 53.16 41.47 -5.58
C ALA A 82 54.68 41.35 -5.86
N LYS A 83 55.45 40.81 -4.90
CA LYS A 83 56.89 40.51 -5.09
C LYS A 83 57.13 39.34 -6.04
N LYS A 84 56.26 38.33 -6.07
CA LYS A 84 56.32 37.19 -7.01
C LYS A 84 55.94 37.59 -8.45
N VAL A 85 55.02 38.55 -8.61
CA VAL A 85 54.60 39.08 -9.93
C VAL A 85 55.70 39.90 -10.63
N LYS A 86 56.63 40.53 -9.89
CA LYS A 86 57.78 41.25 -10.47
C LYS A 86 58.79 40.37 -11.24
N LYS A 87 58.65 39.04 -11.21
CA LYS A 87 59.55 38.09 -11.89
C LYS A 87 58.94 37.36 -13.10
N LEU A 88 57.76 37.77 -13.58
CA LEU A 88 57.15 37.19 -14.77
C LEU A 88 57.36 38.07 -16.01
N ASP A 89 57.82 37.43 -17.08
CA ASP A 89 58.09 38.01 -18.39
C ASP A 89 56.79 38.44 -19.11
N LYS A 90 56.94 39.37 -20.06
CA LYS A 90 55.96 40.27 -20.71
C LYS A 90 54.79 39.60 -21.45
N THR A 91 53.90 38.92 -20.73
CA THR A 91 52.59 38.45 -21.20
C THR A 91 51.66 38.41 -19.99
N SER A 92 50.56 39.17 -19.86
CA SER A 92 49.58 39.59 -20.87
C SER A 92 48.76 40.79 -20.34
N ALA A 93 48.15 41.57 -21.23
CA ALA A 93 47.21 42.64 -20.87
C ALA A 93 46.06 42.15 -19.95
N LEU A 94 45.75 40.85 -20.01
CA LEU A 94 44.77 40.17 -19.16
C LEU A 94 45.16 40.21 -17.68
N GLU A 95 46.44 40.12 -17.34
CA GLU A 95 46.89 40.19 -15.94
C GLU A 95 46.81 41.61 -15.40
N ASN A 96 47.18 42.63 -16.19
CA ASN A 96 46.97 44.03 -15.81
C ASN A 96 45.48 44.37 -15.68
N LEU A 97 44.61 43.80 -16.52
CA LEU A 97 43.17 43.98 -16.41
C LEU A 97 42.61 43.31 -15.14
N ARG A 98 43.05 42.08 -14.82
CA ARG A 98 42.70 41.39 -13.56
C ARG A 98 43.17 42.17 -12.34
N LEU A 99 44.39 42.73 -12.39
CA LEU A 99 44.96 43.53 -11.32
C LEU A 99 44.22 44.87 -11.15
N ALA A 100 43.86 45.54 -12.26
CA ALA A 100 43.05 46.74 -12.23
C ALA A 100 41.70 46.47 -11.54
N LEU A 101 41.00 45.41 -11.98
CA LEU A 101 39.70 45.03 -11.40
C LEU A 101 39.81 44.70 -9.91
N TRP A 102 40.90 44.05 -9.48
CA TRP A 102 41.16 43.77 -8.07
C TRP A 102 41.51 45.04 -7.26
N CYS A 103 42.31 45.95 -7.80
CA CYS A 103 42.57 47.25 -7.16
C CYS A 103 41.29 48.07 -7.00
N LYS A 104 40.38 48.03 -7.98
CA LYS A 104 39.08 48.70 -7.91
C LYS A 104 38.17 48.11 -6.84
N SER A 105 38.14 46.78 -6.71
CA SER A 105 37.31 46.12 -5.68
C SER A 105 37.76 46.43 -4.26
N LEU A 106 39.00 46.89 -4.07
CA LEU A 106 39.57 47.29 -2.78
C LEU A 106 39.59 48.81 -2.56
N GLY A 107 38.98 49.61 -3.46
CA GLY A 107 38.97 51.07 -3.36
C GLY A 107 40.35 51.72 -3.59
N HIS A 108 41.28 51.01 -4.21
CA HIS A 108 42.65 51.48 -4.43
C HIS A 108 42.73 52.41 -5.64
N ASP A 109 43.34 53.56 -5.45
CA ASP A 109 43.61 54.63 -6.42
C ASP A 109 44.42 54.22 -7.66
N LYS A 110 45.11 53.07 -7.62
CA LYS A 110 45.93 52.54 -8.73
C LYS A 110 45.14 51.84 -9.84
N TYR A 111 43.82 51.72 -9.70
CA TYR A 111 42.93 51.14 -10.73
C TYR A 111 43.15 51.76 -12.12
N GLU A 112 43.08 53.08 -12.22
CA GLU A 112 43.20 53.82 -13.49
C GLU A 112 44.55 53.54 -14.16
N HIS A 113 45.62 53.42 -13.38
CA HIS A 113 46.96 53.13 -13.88
C HIS A 113 47.05 51.75 -14.55
N HIS A 114 46.51 50.70 -13.90
CA HIS A 114 46.53 49.34 -14.45
C HIS A 114 45.57 49.17 -15.64
N LEU A 115 44.46 49.92 -15.67
CA LEU A 115 43.54 49.94 -16.80
C LEU A 115 44.19 50.59 -18.05
N GLN A 116 44.91 51.69 -17.86
CA GLN A 116 45.64 52.38 -18.93
C GLN A 116 46.80 51.54 -19.48
N GLU A 117 47.53 50.83 -18.62
CA GLU A 117 48.58 49.88 -19.05
C GLU A 117 47.99 48.68 -19.82
N ALA A 118 46.86 48.13 -19.38
CA ALA A 118 46.17 47.06 -20.10
C ALA A 118 45.69 47.51 -21.50
N ALA A 119 45.16 48.73 -21.61
CA ALA A 119 44.74 49.32 -22.89
C ALA A 119 45.93 49.52 -23.85
N LYS A 120 47.03 50.12 -23.36
CA LYS A 120 48.27 50.32 -24.16
C LYS A 120 48.88 49.00 -24.65
N LEU A 121 48.86 47.96 -23.82
CA LEU A 121 49.36 46.62 -24.18
C LEU A 121 48.43 45.89 -25.17
N SER A 122 47.12 46.15 -25.15
CA SER A 122 46.17 45.59 -26.12
C SER A 122 46.32 46.23 -27.50
N GLU A 123 46.52 47.55 -27.56
CA GLU A 123 46.80 48.28 -28.80
C GLU A 123 48.13 47.86 -29.44
N ARG A 124 49.21 47.72 -28.64
CA ARG A 124 50.53 47.33 -29.16
C ARG A 124 50.57 45.92 -29.78
N ASN A 125 49.70 45.02 -29.32
CA ASN A 125 49.73 43.61 -29.69
C ASN A 125 48.62 43.19 -30.68
N GLY A 126 47.80 44.14 -31.17
CA GLY A 126 46.77 43.87 -32.17
C GLY A 126 45.67 42.90 -31.71
N VAL A 127 45.52 42.69 -30.40
CA VAL A 127 44.49 41.80 -29.85
C VAL A 127 43.15 42.53 -29.91
N VAL A 128 42.32 42.18 -30.88
CA VAL A 128 40.90 42.54 -30.89
C VAL A 128 40.28 41.86 -29.67
N VAL A 129 39.77 42.68 -28.76
CA VAL A 129 39.15 42.23 -27.51
C VAL A 129 37.85 41.49 -27.84
N ASP A 130 37.95 40.17 -27.97
CA ASP A 130 36.85 39.24 -28.23
C ASP A 130 35.89 39.13 -27.02
N GLY A 131 34.68 38.61 -27.23
CA GLY A 131 33.46 38.72 -26.42
C GLY A 131 33.54 38.44 -24.91
N GLN A 132 34.66 37.96 -24.38
CA GLN A 132 34.90 37.77 -22.95
C GLN A 132 34.97 39.08 -22.15
N VAL A 133 35.43 40.20 -22.73
CA VAL A 133 35.42 41.51 -22.02
C VAL A 133 34.01 42.11 -21.95
N LYS A 134 33.12 41.77 -22.88
CA LYS A 134 31.69 42.13 -22.80
C LYS A 134 30.96 41.34 -21.70
N ALA A 135 31.33 40.08 -21.49
CA ALA A 135 30.84 39.29 -20.36
C ALA A 135 31.28 39.88 -19.00
N GLY A 136 32.54 40.33 -18.89
CA GLY A 136 33.05 41.01 -17.69
C GLY A 136 32.43 42.39 -17.41
N LEU A 137 31.91 43.08 -18.42
CA LEU A 137 31.14 44.32 -18.26
C LEU A 137 29.72 44.06 -17.73
N ALA A 138 29.07 42.98 -18.16
CA ALA A 138 27.77 42.56 -17.66
C ALA A 138 27.83 42.07 -16.20
N GLU A 139 28.91 41.38 -15.83
CA GLU A 139 29.15 40.90 -14.46
C GLU A 139 29.44 42.06 -13.48
N ASN A 140 30.20 43.08 -13.91
CA ASN A 140 30.49 44.28 -13.11
C ASN A 140 29.31 45.25 -12.96
N TYR A 141 28.32 45.24 -13.87
CA TYR A 141 27.07 45.99 -13.67
C TYR A 141 26.24 45.39 -12.52
N TRP A 142 26.41 44.08 -12.25
CA TRP A 142 25.66 43.35 -11.24
C TRP A 142 26.26 43.37 -9.84
N THR A 143 27.58 43.32 -9.69
CA THR A 143 28.21 43.45 -8.35
C THR A 143 27.88 44.80 -7.69
N ARG A 144 27.49 45.81 -8.47
CA ARG A 144 26.96 47.10 -7.98
C ARG A 144 25.45 47.12 -7.71
N ALA A 145 24.66 46.26 -8.35
CA ALA A 145 23.22 46.17 -8.11
C ALA A 145 22.89 45.46 -6.79
N SER A 146 23.81 44.64 -6.24
CA SER A 146 23.66 44.00 -4.93
C SER A 146 23.85 44.91 -3.71
N GLU A 147 24.32 46.16 -3.91
CA GLU A 147 24.40 47.19 -2.85
C GLU A 147 23.16 48.12 -2.85
N LYS A 148 22.23 47.91 -3.78
CA LYS A 148 20.94 48.61 -3.91
C LYS A 148 19.78 47.66 -3.60
N PRO A 149 18.54 48.17 -3.34
CA PRO A 149 17.36 47.32 -3.22
C PRO A 149 17.29 46.29 -4.35
N PRO A 150 16.70 45.09 -4.12
CA PRO A 150 16.62 44.06 -5.14
C PRO A 150 16.03 44.66 -6.39
N ALA A 151 16.76 44.53 -7.51
CA ALA A 151 16.34 45.06 -8.79
C ALA A 151 14.88 44.64 -9.06
N THR A 152 14.05 45.61 -9.42
CA THR A 152 12.66 45.38 -9.79
C THR A 152 12.60 44.46 -11.01
N ALA A 153 11.48 43.76 -11.22
CA ALA A 153 11.31 42.93 -12.41
C ALA A 153 11.52 43.74 -13.70
N ALA A 154 11.09 45.01 -13.72
CA ALA A 154 11.31 45.92 -14.84
C ALA A 154 12.80 46.15 -15.16
N GLU A 155 13.63 46.45 -14.15
CA GLU A 155 15.08 46.64 -14.32
C GLU A 155 15.78 45.36 -14.79
N LEU A 156 15.35 44.21 -14.25
CA LEU A 156 15.84 42.89 -14.64
C LEU A 156 15.52 42.56 -16.11
N LEU A 157 14.33 42.92 -16.57
CA LEU A 157 13.90 42.72 -17.96
C LEU A 157 14.58 43.67 -18.93
N GLU A 158 14.83 44.91 -18.53
CA GLU A 158 15.62 45.84 -19.33
C GLU A 158 17.05 45.31 -19.53
N ALA A 159 17.68 44.83 -18.46
CA ALA A 159 18.99 44.19 -18.52
C ALA A 159 18.97 42.92 -19.40
N ALA A 160 17.92 42.11 -19.30
CA ALA A 160 17.74 40.93 -20.16
C ALA A 160 17.60 41.33 -21.64
N ALA A 161 16.91 42.43 -21.95
CA ALA A 161 16.80 42.95 -23.32
C ALA A 161 18.15 43.43 -23.87
N VAL A 162 18.99 44.06 -23.04
CA VAL A 162 20.38 44.42 -23.41
C VAL A 162 21.22 43.16 -23.69
N ALA A 163 21.18 42.18 -22.79
CA ALA A 163 21.88 40.91 -22.95
C ALA A 163 21.46 40.17 -24.23
N LYS A 164 20.16 40.22 -24.57
CA LYS A 164 19.60 39.64 -25.80
C LYS A 164 20.18 40.31 -27.05
N ARG A 165 20.26 41.64 -27.09
CA ARG A 165 20.89 42.37 -28.21
C ARG A 165 22.39 42.05 -28.35
N ALA A 166 23.04 41.64 -27.28
CA ALA A 166 24.44 41.23 -27.27
C ALA A 166 24.66 39.73 -27.60
N GLY A 167 23.59 38.95 -27.84
CA GLY A 167 23.69 37.51 -28.12
C GLY A 167 24.04 36.66 -26.89
N MET A 168 23.78 37.16 -25.67
CA MET A 168 24.11 36.50 -24.41
C MET A 168 22.92 35.68 -23.86
N ASP A 169 22.47 34.65 -24.57
CA ASP A 169 21.25 33.91 -24.24
C ASP A 169 21.23 33.28 -22.83
N GLY A 170 22.40 32.88 -22.31
CA GLY A 170 22.53 32.38 -20.93
C GLY A 170 22.15 33.43 -19.90
N GLU A 171 22.56 34.68 -20.13
CA GLU A 171 22.31 35.80 -19.23
C GLU A 171 20.88 36.31 -19.34
N VAL A 172 20.30 36.31 -20.55
CA VAL A 172 18.86 36.56 -20.76
C VAL A 172 18.02 35.62 -19.91
N ARG A 173 18.31 34.32 -19.94
CA ARG A 173 17.59 33.32 -19.14
C ARG A 173 17.80 33.50 -17.63
N ARG A 174 19.01 33.88 -17.20
CA ARG A 174 19.31 34.13 -15.79
C ARG A 174 18.51 35.33 -15.26
N LEU A 175 18.53 36.44 -15.99
CA LEU A 175 17.86 37.68 -15.61
C LEU A 175 16.34 37.54 -15.64
N ALA A 176 15.79 36.87 -16.65
CA ALA A 176 14.37 36.57 -16.71
C ALA A 176 13.90 35.69 -15.53
N ARG A 177 14.69 34.69 -15.11
CA ARG A 177 14.37 33.90 -13.88
C ARG A 177 14.38 34.75 -12.61
N LEU A 178 15.30 35.69 -12.49
CA LEU A 178 15.31 36.59 -11.33
C LEU A 178 14.08 37.49 -11.34
N ALA A 179 13.64 37.96 -12.52
CA ALA A 179 12.43 38.75 -12.66
C ALA A 179 11.18 37.96 -12.25
N THR A 180 11.09 36.66 -12.56
CA THR A 180 9.99 35.80 -12.09
C THR A 180 10.02 35.55 -10.58
N VAL A 181 11.17 35.70 -9.91
CA VAL A 181 11.25 35.61 -8.44
C VAL A 181 10.78 36.92 -7.80
N ALA A 182 11.16 38.07 -8.39
CA ALA A 182 10.74 39.39 -7.92
C ALA A 182 9.22 39.60 -8.12
N GLU A 183 8.68 39.19 -9.27
CA GLU A 183 7.27 39.27 -9.62
C GLU A 183 6.82 37.98 -10.32
N PRO A 184 6.24 37.00 -9.57
CA PRO A 184 5.85 35.69 -10.12
C PRO A 184 4.84 35.72 -11.27
N GLU A 185 4.05 36.79 -11.39
CA GLU A 185 3.04 36.96 -12.44
C GLU A 185 3.51 37.85 -13.60
N ASN A 186 4.80 38.22 -13.66
CA ASN A 186 5.33 39.06 -14.72
C ASN A 186 5.45 38.29 -16.03
N GLU A 187 4.48 38.50 -16.93
CA GLU A 187 4.36 37.80 -18.22
C GLU A 187 5.61 37.95 -19.10
N ALA A 188 6.19 39.15 -19.18
CA ALA A 188 7.37 39.40 -20.00
C ALA A 188 8.59 38.57 -19.53
N ALA A 189 8.74 38.35 -18.23
CA ALA A 189 9.78 37.49 -17.68
C ALA A 189 9.60 36.03 -18.08
N TRP A 190 8.37 35.51 -18.00
CA TRP A 190 8.06 34.16 -18.43
C TRP A 190 8.18 33.96 -19.95
N GLU A 191 7.77 34.94 -20.75
CA GLU A 191 7.95 34.93 -22.20
C GLU A 191 9.44 34.85 -22.60
N MET A 192 10.32 35.60 -21.90
CA MET A 192 11.77 35.51 -22.11
C MET A 192 12.35 34.13 -21.77
N LEU A 193 11.70 33.38 -20.87
CA LEU A 193 12.05 31.99 -20.56
C LEU A 193 11.45 30.98 -21.55
N GLY A 194 10.66 31.43 -22.53
CA GLY A 194 9.94 30.56 -23.45
C GLY A 194 8.77 29.82 -22.78
N CYS A 195 8.30 30.32 -21.64
CA CYS A 195 7.11 29.84 -20.97
C CYS A 195 5.87 30.57 -21.48
N VAL A 196 4.72 29.92 -21.36
CA VAL A 196 3.41 30.48 -21.63
C VAL A 196 2.49 30.18 -20.44
N LYS A 197 1.52 31.05 -20.21
CA LYS A 197 0.51 30.84 -19.17
C LYS A 197 -0.41 29.69 -19.59
N TYR A 198 -0.56 28.70 -18.73
CA TYR A 198 -1.44 27.55 -18.92
C TYR A 198 -2.47 27.49 -17.81
N GLU A 199 -3.74 27.41 -18.19
CA GLU A 199 -4.89 27.39 -17.28
C GLU A 199 -5.59 26.03 -17.37
N PRO A 200 -5.17 25.03 -16.57
CA PRO A 200 -5.85 23.73 -16.52
C PRO A 200 -7.28 23.88 -16.00
N GLU A 201 -8.21 23.08 -16.52
CA GLU A 201 -9.59 23.07 -16.04
C GLU A 201 -9.66 22.63 -14.58
N GLY A 202 -10.24 23.46 -13.71
CA GLY A 202 -10.39 23.16 -12.28
C GLY A 202 -9.11 23.30 -11.44
N ALA A 203 -8.05 23.92 -11.96
CA ALA A 203 -6.82 24.19 -11.22
C ALA A 203 -6.27 25.60 -11.53
N PRO A 204 -5.46 26.19 -10.63
CA PRO A 204 -4.90 27.53 -10.83
C PRO A 204 -3.95 27.59 -12.04
N ALA A 205 -3.88 28.78 -12.66
CA ALA A 205 -2.96 29.06 -13.76
C ALA A 205 -1.50 28.84 -13.35
N ARG A 206 -0.67 28.41 -14.30
CA ARG A 206 0.78 28.22 -14.10
C ARG A 206 1.56 28.50 -15.38
N TRP A 207 2.78 28.99 -15.22
CA TRP A 207 3.70 29.26 -16.33
C TRP A 207 4.50 27.99 -16.67
N LEU A 208 4.39 27.54 -17.91
CA LEU A 208 4.99 26.29 -18.39
C LEU A 208 5.70 26.53 -19.71
N THR A 209 6.80 25.83 -19.95
CA THR A 209 7.39 25.78 -21.31
C THR A 209 6.39 25.17 -22.30
N LYS A 210 6.54 25.46 -23.60
CA LYS A 210 5.67 24.88 -24.65
C LYS A 210 5.61 23.34 -24.59
N ALA A 211 6.72 22.68 -24.29
CA ALA A 211 6.79 21.23 -24.15
C ALA A 211 6.00 20.72 -22.93
N GLU A 212 6.08 21.44 -21.80
CA GLU A 212 5.30 21.13 -20.60
C GLU A 212 3.81 21.41 -20.80
N VAL A 213 3.44 22.46 -21.53
CA VAL A 213 2.04 22.70 -21.93
C VAL A 213 1.51 21.56 -22.78
N ALA A 214 2.28 21.06 -23.76
CA ALA A 214 1.85 19.92 -24.57
C ALA A 214 1.60 18.67 -23.70
N LYS A 215 2.49 18.39 -22.74
CA LYS A 215 2.32 17.29 -21.77
C LYS A 215 1.11 17.51 -20.85
N ALA A 216 0.93 18.72 -20.35
CA ALA A 216 -0.18 19.08 -19.48
C ALA A 216 -1.52 18.98 -20.22
N LYS A 217 -1.61 19.48 -21.45
CA LYS A 217 -2.78 19.33 -22.33
C LYS A 217 -3.09 17.86 -22.60
N ALA A 218 -2.11 17.05 -22.99
CA ALA A 218 -2.32 15.62 -23.18
C ALA A 218 -2.84 14.92 -21.92
N SER A 219 -2.33 15.32 -20.74
CA SER A 219 -2.83 14.81 -19.45
C SER A 219 -4.25 15.27 -19.15
N ASP A 220 -4.60 16.53 -19.43
CA ASP A 220 -5.94 17.06 -19.18
C ASP A 220 -6.95 16.50 -20.19
N ASP A 221 -6.56 16.31 -21.45
CA ASP A 221 -7.36 15.63 -22.46
C ASP A 221 -7.61 14.16 -22.07
N ALA A 222 -6.57 13.45 -21.60
CA ALA A 222 -6.72 12.08 -21.08
C ALA A 222 -7.66 12.04 -19.85
N ARG A 223 -7.59 13.03 -18.96
CA ARG A 223 -8.51 13.17 -17.83
C ARG A 223 -9.93 13.47 -18.27
N LYS A 224 -10.12 14.34 -19.28
CA LYS A 224 -11.43 14.65 -19.87
C LYS A 224 -12.04 13.43 -20.54
N GLU A 225 -11.24 12.69 -21.32
CA GLU A 225 -11.69 11.45 -21.94
C GLU A 225 -12.05 10.40 -20.88
N ALA A 226 -11.24 10.26 -19.83
CA ALA A 226 -11.55 9.39 -18.70
C ALA A 226 -12.84 9.83 -17.97
N LYS A 227 -13.00 11.13 -17.70
CA LYS A 227 -14.19 11.69 -17.06
C LYS A 227 -15.44 11.50 -17.93
N ALA A 228 -15.35 11.74 -19.23
CA ALA A 228 -16.45 11.53 -20.17
C ALA A 228 -16.87 10.05 -20.24
N LYS A 229 -15.91 9.12 -20.16
CA LYS A 229 -16.21 7.68 -20.03
C LYS A 229 -16.94 7.37 -18.72
N ILE A 230 -16.61 8.08 -17.64
CA ILE A 230 -17.21 7.92 -16.30
C ILE A 230 -18.60 8.57 -16.21
N ASP A 231 -18.86 9.70 -16.86
CA ASP A 231 -20.10 10.46 -16.69
C ASP A 231 -21.36 9.69 -17.14
N GLY A 232 -21.22 8.66 -17.99
CA GLY A 232 -22.29 7.72 -18.37
C GLY A 232 -22.40 6.44 -17.52
N MET A 233 -21.48 6.22 -16.58
CA MET A 233 -21.43 5.00 -15.77
C MET A 233 -22.42 5.06 -14.59
N THR A 234 -23.02 3.93 -14.27
CA THR A 234 -23.73 3.69 -13.01
C THR A 234 -22.77 3.83 -11.81
N PRO A 235 -23.26 4.12 -10.59
CA PRO A 235 -22.41 4.18 -9.40
C PRO A 235 -21.52 2.93 -9.20
N ARG A 236 -22.05 1.74 -9.53
CA ARG A 236 -21.29 0.48 -9.48
C ARG A 236 -20.15 0.47 -10.49
N GLU A 237 -20.43 0.81 -11.75
CA GLU A 237 -19.41 0.84 -12.82
C GLU A 237 -18.29 1.84 -12.50
N LYS A 238 -18.65 3.01 -11.94
CA LYS A 238 -17.67 4.00 -11.44
C LYS A 238 -16.76 3.39 -10.38
N LYS A 239 -17.36 2.75 -9.36
CA LYS A 239 -16.62 2.10 -8.29
C LYS A 239 -15.73 0.96 -8.80
N ILE A 240 -16.19 0.15 -9.76
CA ILE A 240 -15.39 -0.89 -10.41
C ILE A 240 -14.20 -0.27 -11.16
N ALA A 241 -14.41 0.81 -11.90
CA ALA A 241 -13.35 1.50 -12.63
C ALA A 241 -12.29 2.07 -11.68
N GLU A 242 -12.72 2.71 -10.58
CA GLU A 242 -11.85 3.22 -9.51
C GLU A 242 -11.03 2.11 -8.85
N MET A 243 -11.67 0.97 -8.51
CA MET A 243 -10.98 -0.18 -7.94
C MET A 243 -9.95 -0.76 -8.91
N LYS A 244 -10.29 -0.95 -10.20
CA LYS A 244 -9.35 -1.43 -11.22
C LYS A 244 -8.18 -0.48 -11.42
N GLN A 245 -8.43 0.83 -11.39
CA GLN A 245 -7.37 1.84 -11.46
C GLN A 245 -6.42 1.73 -10.26
N THR A 246 -6.98 1.59 -9.06
CA THR A 246 -6.20 1.41 -7.82
C THR A 246 -5.34 0.15 -7.89
N LEU A 247 -5.93 -0.99 -8.28
CA LEU A 247 -5.19 -2.23 -8.51
C LEU A 247 -4.08 -2.06 -9.56
N GLY A 248 -4.37 -1.32 -10.64
CA GLY A 248 -3.40 -1.00 -11.69
C GLY A 248 -2.21 -0.19 -11.21
N PHE A 249 -2.42 0.68 -10.22
CA PHE A 249 -1.36 1.45 -9.56
C PHE A 249 -0.55 0.60 -8.58
N GLU A 250 -1.22 -0.25 -7.80
CA GLU A 250 -0.57 -1.06 -6.76
C GLU A 250 0.16 -2.30 -7.30
N PHE A 251 -0.43 -3.00 -8.26
CA PHE A 251 0.02 -4.31 -8.73
C PHE A 251 0.47 -4.32 -10.20
N GLY A 252 0.38 -3.17 -10.89
CA GLY A 252 0.58 -3.09 -12.33
C GLY A 252 -0.64 -3.59 -13.11
N GLN A 253 -0.51 -3.70 -14.43
CA GLN A 253 -1.65 -3.98 -15.33
C GLN A 253 -1.82 -5.47 -15.69
N ASP A 254 -1.00 -6.36 -15.13
CA ASP A 254 -0.98 -7.78 -15.50
C ASP A 254 -1.93 -8.63 -14.66
N PHE A 255 -3.22 -8.28 -14.72
CA PHE A 255 -4.29 -9.02 -14.06
C PHE A 255 -5.52 -9.17 -14.97
N ALA A 256 -6.38 -10.11 -14.63
CA ALA A 256 -7.71 -10.26 -15.22
C ALA A 256 -8.76 -9.90 -14.16
N CYS A 257 -9.90 -9.36 -14.57
CA CYS A 257 -11.03 -9.13 -13.66
C CYS A 257 -12.36 -9.55 -14.28
N ARG A 258 -13.31 -9.94 -13.42
CA ARG A 258 -14.70 -10.22 -13.78
C ARG A 258 -15.66 -9.64 -12.76
N ASP A 259 -16.67 -8.93 -13.25
CA ASP A 259 -17.78 -8.43 -12.43
C ASP A 259 -18.86 -9.52 -12.32
N GLU A 260 -19.08 -10.00 -11.10
CA GLU A 260 -20.02 -11.08 -10.76
C GLU A 260 -20.79 -10.66 -9.51
N LYS A 261 -21.82 -9.82 -9.69
CA LYS A 261 -22.57 -9.19 -8.58
C LYS A 261 -22.85 -10.16 -7.43
N PRO A 262 -22.56 -9.76 -6.18
CA PRO A 262 -22.00 -8.47 -5.76
C PRO A 262 -20.46 -8.34 -5.91
N PHE A 263 -19.76 -9.41 -6.27
CA PHE A 263 -18.31 -9.46 -6.26
C PHE A 263 -17.67 -8.85 -7.50
N LEU A 264 -16.49 -8.25 -7.33
CA LEU A 264 -15.55 -7.98 -8.40
C LEU A 264 -14.35 -8.89 -8.17
N PHE A 265 -14.18 -9.92 -8.99
CA PHE A 265 -13.00 -10.78 -8.92
C PHE A 265 -11.90 -10.17 -9.76
N CYS A 266 -10.69 -10.12 -9.21
CA CYS A 266 -9.49 -9.74 -9.92
C CYS A 266 -8.36 -10.69 -9.52
N MET A 267 -7.60 -11.16 -10.49
CA MET A 267 -6.55 -12.15 -10.30
C MET A 267 -5.30 -11.80 -11.10
N GLU A 268 -4.15 -11.86 -10.45
CA GLU A 268 -2.85 -11.72 -11.13
C GLU A 268 -2.68 -12.81 -12.19
N LYS A 269 -2.17 -12.42 -13.37
CA LYS A 269 -1.86 -13.38 -14.41
C LYS A 269 -0.62 -14.19 -14.07
N SER A 270 -0.62 -15.43 -14.54
CA SER A 270 0.46 -16.39 -14.34
C SER A 270 0.77 -17.10 -15.64
N ALA A 271 2.04 -17.45 -15.85
CA ALA A 271 2.42 -18.33 -16.95
C ALA A 271 2.06 -19.80 -16.65
N GLY A 272 1.82 -20.15 -15.38
CA GLY A 272 1.56 -21.53 -14.96
C GLY A 272 0.10 -21.98 -15.04
N PHE A 273 -0.85 -21.05 -15.22
CA PHE A 273 -2.28 -21.32 -15.32
C PHE A 273 -3.03 -20.14 -15.95
N SER A 274 -4.23 -20.38 -16.48
CA SER A 274 -5.13 -19.29 -16.90
C SER A 274 -5.82 -18.69 -15.68
N ALA A 275 -5.68 -17.37 -15.51
CA ALA A 275 -6.35 -16.63 -14.44
C ALA A 275 -7.88 -16.73 -14.56
N GLU A 276 -8.41 -16.73 -15.79
CA GLU A 276 -9.83 -16.83 -16.07
C GLU A 276 -10.40 -18.18 -15.62
N LEU A 277 -9.73 -19.29 -15.95
CA LEU A 277 -10.16 -20.64 -15.53
C LEU A 277 -10.09 -20.82 -14.01
N VAL A 278 -9.06 -20.28 -13.36
CA VAL A 278 -8.96 -20.33 -11.90
C VAL A 278 -10.05 -19.48 -11.25
N MET A 279 -10.28 -18.26 -11.76
CA MET A 279 -11.37 -17.40 -11.30
C MET A 279 -12.74 -18.05 -11.48
N ASP A 280 -13.00 -18.78 -12.57
CA ASP A 280 -14.28 -19.51 -12.77
C ASP A 280 -14.61 -20.42 -11.58
N SER A 281 -13.58 -21.11 -11.06
CA SER A 281 -13.72 -21.99 -9.92
C SER A 281 -14.07 -21.22 -8.65
N TYR A 282 -13.36 -20.13 -8.34
CA TYR A 282 -13.67 -19.28 -7.18
C TYR A 282 -15.05 -18.62 -7.30
N ILE A 283 -15.41 -18.12 -8.48
CA ILE A 283 -16.70 -17.48 -8.75
C ILE A 283 -17.84 -18.46 -8.49
N THR A 284 -17.72 -19.68 -9.03
CA THR A 284 -18.75 -20.72 -8.87
C THR A 284 -18.99 -21.02 -7.39
N GLU A 285 -17.91 -21.25 -6.65
CA GLU A 285 -18.02 -21.65 -5.25
C GLU A 285 -18.45 -20.49 -4.34
N LEU A 286 -17.94 -19.28 -4.58
CA LEU A 286 -18.29 -18.12 -3.76
C LEU A 286 -19.72 -17.62 -4.02
N LYS A 287 -20.21 -17.68 -5.26
CA LYS A 287 -21.63 -17.40 -5.55
C LYS A 287 -22.54 -18.43 -4.87
N GLY A 288 -22.16 -19.70 -4.89
CA GLY A 288 -22.88 -20.75 -4.17
C GLY A 288 -22.91 -20.49 -2.66
N PHE A 289 -21.76 -20.13 -2.07
CA PHE A 289 -21.66 -19.74 -0.67
C PHE A 289 -22.56 -18.54 -0.35
N TYR A 290 -22.43 -17.45 -1.11
CA TYR A 290 -23.21 -16.23 -0.93
C TYR A 290 -24.71 -16.50 -0.98
N GLN A 291 -25.19 -17.25 -1.98
CA GLN A 291 -26.60 -17.61 -2.09
C GLN A 291 -27.10 -18.37 -0.85
N ARG A 292 -26.40 -19.44 -0.46
CA ARG A 292 -26.78 -20.24 0.73
C ARG A 292 -26.72 -19.44 2.02
N PHE A 293 -25.75 -18.53 2.14
CA PHE A 293 -25.63 -17.63 3.27
C PHE A 293 -26.86 -16.70 3.35
N PHE A 294 -27.22 -16.05 2.25
CA PHE A 294 -28.37 -15.13 2.22
C PHE A 294 -29.72 -15.85 2.34
N ASP A 295 -29.89 -17.02 1.72
CA ASP A 295 -31.10 -17.83 1.85
C ASP A 295 -31.40 -18.18 3.30
N ARG A 296 -30.36 -18.48 4.08
CA ARG A 296 -30.51 -18.90 5.48
C ARG A 296 -30.46 -17.76 6.49
N TYR A 297 -29.69 -16.72 6.21
CA TYR A 297 -29.35 -15.69 7.21
C TYR A 297 -29.67 -14.26 6.78
N GLY A 298 -29.93 -14.01 5.50
CA GLY A 298 -30.19 -12.68 4.94
C GLY A 298 -31.35 -11.98 5.65
N GLU A 299 -32.53 -12.59 5.62
CA GLU A 299 -33.70 -12.09 6.35
C GLU A 299 -33.50 -12.18 7.86
N LYS A 300 -32.96 -13.31 8.33
CA LYS A 300 -32.80 -13.63 9.76
C LYS A 300 -32.03 -12.55 10.52
N PHE A 301 -30.91 -12.08 9.94
CA PHE A 301 -30.08 -11.01 10.51
C PHE A 301 -30.39 -9.63 9.93
N ALA A 302 -31.33 -9.53 8.99
CA ALA A 302 -31.66 -8.32 8.25
C ALA A 302 -30.43 -7.69 7.57
N LEU A 303 -29.68 -8.48 6.80
CA LEU A 303 -28.42 -8.05 6.18
C LEU A 303 -28.59 -6.97 5.10
N GLY A 304 -29.81 -6.78 4.61
CA GLY A 304 -30.11 -5.88 3.50
C GLY A 304 -29.70 -6.49 2.16
N ASP A 305 -29.91 -5.73 1.09
CA ASP A 305 -29.51 -6.11 -0.26
C ASP A 305 -28.08 -5.62 -0.55
N LEU A 306 -27.13 -6.55 -0.64
CA LEU A 306 -25.74 -6.23 -0.97
C LEU A 306 -25.43 -6.31 -2.47
N THR A 307 -26.40 -6.64 -3.34
CA THR A 307 -26.15 -6.94 -4.76
C THR A 307 -25.48 -5.79 -5.53
N GLU A 308 -25.78 -4.55 -5.17
CA GLU A 308 -25.18 -3.36 -5.79
C GLU A 308 -23.84 -2.93 -5.17
N GLN A 309 -23.45 -3.51 -4.02
CA GLN A 309 -22.13 -3.25 -3.43
C GLN A 309 -21.03 -3.87 -4.28
N VAL A 310 -19.87 -3.20 -4.43
CA VAL A 310 -18.71 -3.77 -5.12
C VAL A 310 -17.78 -4.40 -4.10
N MET A 311 -17.86 -5.72 -3.98
CA MET A 311 -17.07 -6.52 -3.05
C MET A 311 -15.82 -7.07 -3.76
N LEU A 312 -14.69 -6.38 -3.63
CA LEU A 312 -13.47 -6.73 -4.37
C LEU A 312 -12.79 -7.96 -3.78
N ILE A 313 -12.60 -8.98 -4.61
CA ILE A 313 -11.79 -10.16 -4.34
C ILE A 313 -10.52 -10.06 -5.18
N TRP A 314 -9.37 -9.90 -4.54
CA TRP A 314 -8.05 -9.91 -5.16
C TRP A 314 -7.33 -11.22 -4.90
N ILE A 315 -6.94 -11.92 -5.97
CA ILE A 315 -6.30 -13.23 -5.92
C ILE A 315 -4.87 -13.11 -6.47
N PHE A 316 -3.89 -13.21 -5.58
CA PHE A 316 -2.50 -13.27 -5.96
C PHE A 316 -2.19 -14.59 -6.67
N LYS A 317 -1.27 -14.56 -7.64
CA LYS A 317 -0.91 -15.75 -8.42
C LYS A 317 -0.16 -16.81 -7.62
N SER A 318 0.41 -16.42 -6.48
CA SER A 318 1.16 -17.30 -5.59
C SER A 318 1.18 -16.79 -4.15
N ARG A 319 1.48 -17.71 -3.23
CA ARG A 319 1.74 -17.41 -1.82
C ARG A 319 2.85 -16.37 -1.62
N GLU A 320 3.92 -16.47 -2.41
CA GLU A 320 5.06 -15.54 -2.34
C GLU A 320 4.67 -14.12 -2.75
N ALA A 321 3.88 -13.95 -3.82
CA ALA A 321 3.38 -12.65 -4.23
C ALA A 321 2.52 -12.01 -3.14
N TYR A 322 1.61 -12.80 -2.55
CA TYR A 322 0.77 -12.37 -1.43
C TYR A 322 1.58 -11.91 -0.22
N PHE A 323 2.58 -12.68 0.23
CA PHE A 323 3.39 -12.27 1.40
C PHE A 323 4.38 -11.14 1.10
N THR A 324 4.88 -11.04 -0.14
CA THR A 324 5.70 -9.90 -0.57
C THR A 324 4.91 -8.60 -0.46
N TYR A 325 3.66 -8.61 -0.92
CA TYR A 325 2.76 -7.48 -0.75
C TYR A 325 2.39 -7.27 0.73
N GLY A 326 1.98 -8.35 1.40
CA GLY A 326 1.51 -8.36 2.77
C GLY A 326 2.52 -7.81 3.78
N ALA A 327 3.82 -7.99 3.54
CA ALA A 327 4.88 -7.40 4.36
C ALA A 327 4.81 -5.86 4.43
N ASN A 328 4.31 -5.20 3.39
CA ASN A 328 4.20 -3.74 3.34
C ASN A 328 2.98 -3.20 4.09
N ILE A 329 1.95 -4.04 4.29
CA ILE A 329 0.69 -3.64 4.92
C ILE A 329 0.42 -4.36 6.26
N GLY A 330 1.38 -5.18 6.72
CA GLY A 330 1.31 -5.85 8.02
C GLY A 330 0.47 -7.13 8.06
N ILE A 331 0.30 -7.82 6.93
CA ILE A 331 -0.35 -9.14 6.90
C ILE A 331 0.52 -10.16 7.68
N PRO A 332 -0.04 -10.91 8.65
CA PRO A 332 0.69 -11.95 9.38
C PRO A 332 1.23 -13.04 8.45
N ALA A 333 2.47 -13.51 8.67
CA ALA A 333 3.21 -14.45 7.80
C ALA A 333 2.56 -15.84 7.58
N ASN A 334 1.47 -16.14 8.29
CA ASN A 334 0.71 -17.38 8.22
C ASN A 334 -0.75 -17.18 7.82
N ALA A 335 -1.17 -15.96 7.47
CA ALA A 335 -2.53 -15.69 7.02
C ALA A 335 -2.77 -16.28 5.63
N GLY A 336 -3.84 -17.08 5.47
CA GLY A 336 -4.26 -17.59 4.15
C GLY A 336 -4.94 -16.53 3.29
N GLY A 337 -5.55 -15.53 3.93
CA GLY A 337 -6.23 -14.41 3.32
C GLY A 337 -6.30 -13.23 4.29
N HIS A 338 -6.76 -12.09 3.79
CA HIS A 338 -6.90 -10.86 4.55
C HIS A 338 -8.04 -10.01 4.01
N TRP A 339 -9.08 -9.80 4.81
CA TRP A 339 -10.06 -8.75 4.61
C TRP A 339 -9.52 -7.39 5.08
N GLU A 340 -9.53 -6.40 4.19
CA GLU A 340 -9.13 -5.02 4.47
C GLU A 340 -10.36 -4.09 4.38
N PRO A 341 -11.05 -3.79 5.51
CA PRO A 341 -12.28 -3.00 5.51
C PRO A 341 -12.12 -1.61 4.88
N GLY A 342 -10.96 -0.97 5.07
CA GLY A 342 -10.70 0.40 4.58
C GLY A 342 -10.59 0.49 3.06
N ALA A 343 -10.02 -0.53 2.43
CA ALA A 343 -9.91 -0.63 0.97
C ALA A 343 -11.09 -1.41 0.35
N GLU A 344 -12.02 -1.92 1.17
CA GLU A 344 -13.18 -2.72 0.78
C GLU A 344 -12.79 -3.92 -0.11
N ARG A 345 -11.67 -4.57 0.24
CA ARG A 345 -11.12 -5.69 -0.52
C ARG A 345 -10.71 -6.86 0.34
N LEU A 346 -10.92 -8.05 -0.21
CA LEU A 346 -10.43 -9.31 0.30
C LEU A 346 -9.25 -9.75 -0.56
N MET A 347 -8.15 -10.11 0.10
CA MET A 347 -6.96 -10.62 -0.58
C MET A 347 -6.70 -12.07 -0.19
N ILE A 348 -6.52 -12.95 -1.17
CA ILE A 348 -6.06 -14.34 -1.00
C ILE A 348 -4.97 -14.66 -2.02
N PHE A 349 -4.32 -15.80 -1.90
CA PHE A 349 -3.48 -16.34 -2.98
C PHE A 349 -4.05 -17.64 -3.54
N HIS A 350 -3.82 -17.85 -4.82
CA HIS A 350 -4.01 -19.17 -5.42
C HIS A 350 -2.88 -20.10 -5.02
N SER A 351 -3.25 -21.34 -4.67
CA SER A 351 -2.33 -22.42 -4.36
C SER A 351 -2.79 -23.70 -5.04
N THR A 352 -1.85 -24.42 -5.62
CA THR A 352 -2.05 -25.78 -6.16
C THR A 352 -1.67 -26.87 -5.15
N ASP A 353 -1.17 -26.48 -3.97
CA ASP A 353 -0.92 -27.41 -2.87
C ASP A 353 -2.24 -28.01 -2.39
N ALA A 354 -2.35 -29.35 -2.44
CA ALA A 354 -3.53 -30.08 -2.00
C ALA A 354 -3.85 -29.90 -0.51
N GLN A 355 -2.85 -29.49 0.29
CA GLN A 355 -3.03 -29.16 1.71
C GLN A 355 -3.48 -27.71 1.94
N ALA A 356 -3.38 -26.84 0.92
CA ALA A 356 -3.93 -25.50 1.02
C ALA A 356 -5.46 -25.57 0.93
N ASP A 357 -6.14 -24.84 1.81
CA ASP A 357 -7.59 -24.66 1.75
C ASP A 357 -7.96 -23.22 1.35
N PRO A 358 -7.80 -22.86 0.06
CA PRO A 358 -8.13 -21.52 -0.39
C PRO A 358 -9.65 -21.25 -0.35
N TYR A 359 -10.49 -22.30 -0.36
CA TYR A 359 -11.94 -22.14 -0.32
C TYR A 359 -12.44 -21.85 1.09
N GLY A 360 -11.96 -22.58 2.10
CA GLY A 360 -12.27 -22.26 3.50
C GLY A 360 -11.82 -20.85 3.85
N THR A 361 -10.62 -20.47 3.38
CA THR A 361 -10.08 -19.12 3.53
C THR A 361 -10.97 -18.06 2.86
N ILE A 362 -11.35 -18.22 1.59
CA ILE A 362 -12.18 -17.19 0.92
C ILE A 362 -13.59 -17.10 1.54
N PHE A 363 -14.17 -18.20 2.03
CA PHE A 363 -15.45 -18.17 2.75
C PHE A 363 -15.32 -17.46 4.09
N HIS A 364 -14.26 -17.73 4.84
CA HIS A 364 -13.93 -17.04 6.08
C HIS A 364 -13.86 -15.53 5.86
N GLU A 365 -12.99 -15.08 4.96
CA GLU A 365 -12.79 -13.65 4.71
C GLU A 365 -14.02 -12.98 4.06
N THR A 366 -14.78 -13.71 3.23
CA THR A 366 -16.00 -13.18 2.64
C THR A 366 -17.09 -12.97 3.68
N THR A 367 -17.10 -13.77 4.76
CA THR A 367 -18.00 -13.55 5.88
C THR A 367 -17.73 -12.21 6.54
N HIS A 368 -16.45 -11.87 6.78
CA HIS A 368 -16.05 -10.54 7.30
C HIS A 368 -16.55 -9.41 6.39
N MET A 369 -16.39 -9.60 5.08
CA MET A 369 -16.82 -8.64 4.07
C MET A 369 -18.35 -8.44 4.08
N ILE A 370 -19.14 -9.51 4.01
CA ILE A 370 -20.62 -9.45 4.05
C ILE A 370 -21.09 -8.67 5.29
N VAL A 371 -20.53 -8.98 6.45
CA VAL A 371 -20.94 -8.39 7.74
C VAL A 371 -20.52 -6.92 7.81
N THR A 372 -19.35 -6.58 7.27
CA THR A 372 -18.89 -5.18 7.14
C THR A 372 -19.83 -4.37 6.25
N PHE A 373 -20.17 -4.88 5.06
CA PHE A 373 -21.08 -4.20 4.14
C PHE A 373 -22.51 -4.10 4.68
N ALA A 374 -23.03 -5.14 5.35
CA ALA A 374 -24.33 -5.11 6.01
C ALA A 374 -24.37 -4.05 7.13
N THR A 375 -23.28 -3.91 7.90
CA THR A 375 -23.13 -2.85 8.92
C THR A 375 -23.11 -1.46 8.27
N LYS A 376 -22.36 -1.32 7.17
CA LYS A 376 -22.26 -0.06 6.41
C LYS A 376 -23.61 0.37 5.83
N LEU A 377 -24.41 -0.56 5.30
CA LEU A 377 -25.76 -0.27 4.80
C LEU A 377 -26.69 0.34 5.87
N ARG A 378 -26.42 0.05 7.15
CA ARG A 378 -27.15 0.63 8.28
C ARG A 378 -26.62 2.00 8.71
N GLY A 379 -25.65 2.56 7.98
CA GLY A 379 -24.97 3.80 8.33
C GLY A 379 -24.11 3.67 9.60
N LYS A 380 -23.62 2.47 9.90
CA LYS A 380 -22.78 2.18 11.06
C LYS A 380 -21.34 1.89 10.64
N VAL A 381 -20.40 2.22 11.51
CA VAL A 381 -18.98 1.87 11.35
C VAL A 381 -18.74 0.51 12.01
N SER A 382 -17.89 -0.34 11.44
CA SER A 382 -17.54 -1.60 12.08
C SER A 382 -16.71 -1.33 13.35
N GLY A 383 -17.24 -1.78 14.49
CA GLY A 383 -16.57 -1.77 15.79
C GLY A 383 -16.73 -3.12 16.50
N GLN A 384 -16.96 -4.17 15.71
CA GLN A 384 -17.41 -5.48 16.17
C GLN A 384 -16.40 -6.14 17.11
N MET A 385 -16.91 -6.99 18.00
CA MET A 385 -16.05 -7.76 18.90
C MET A 385 -15.26 -8.82 18.15
N PHE A 386 -14.00 -9.04 18.55
CA PHE A 386 -13.12 -10.03 17.93
C PHE A 386 -13.77 -11.42 17.89
N TRP A 387 -14.33 -11.87 19.03
CA TRP A 387 -14.93 -13.20 19.12
C TRP A 387 -16.12 -13.36 18.18
N PHE A 388 -16.88 -12.28 17.97
CA PHE A 388 -18.05 -12.30 17.12
C PHE A 388 -17.60 -12.40 15.66
N THR A 389 -16.74 -11.49 15.22
CA THR A 389 -16.26 -11.41 13.83
C THR A 389 -15.49 -12.67 13.42
N GLU A 390 -14.52 -13.13 14.23
CA GLU A 390 -13.83 -14.37 13.93
C GLU A 390 -14.69 -15.61 14.16
N GLY A 391 -15.57 -15.58 15.14
CA GLY A 391 -16.49 -16.68 15.43
C GLY A 391 -17.43 -16.95 14.26
N ILE A 392 -18.06 -15.91 13.71
CA ILE A 392 -18.93 -16.07 12.53
C ILE A 392 -18.09 -16.55 11.35
N ALA A 393 -16.97 -15.92 11.03
CA ALA A 393 -16.14 -16.34 9.90
C ALA A 393 -15.70 -17.80 9.99
N THR A 394 -15.25 -18.25 11.17
CA THR A 394 -14.90 -19.66 11.44
C THR A 394 -16.09 -20.62 11.50
N TYR A 395 -17.30 -20.13 11.76
CA TYR A 395 -18.53 -20.93 11.69
C TYR A 395 -18.98 -21.17 10.24
N PHE A 396 -18.70 -20.22 9.35
CA PHE A 396 -19.02 -20.29 7.93
C PHE A 396 -17.87 -20.84 7.06
N GLU A 397 -16.63 -20.90 7.56
CA GLU A 397 -15.47 -21.45 6.84
C GLU A 397 -15.58 -22.93 6.45
N PRO A 398 -16.19 -23.85 7.23
CA PRO A 398 -16.20 -25.27 6.89
C PRO A 398 -17.10 -25.55 5.68
N PHE A 399 -16.67 -26.51 4.88
CA PHE A 399 -17.45 -27.05 3.79
C PHE A 399 -17.11 -28.52 3.57
N GLU A 400 -18.05 -29.27 2.97
CA GLU A 400 -17.79 -30.62 2.51
C GLU A 400 -17.68 -30.62 0.99
N ARG A 401 -17.06 -31.66 0.42
CA ARG A 401 -17.14 -31.94 -1.01
C ARG A 401 -17.95 -33.19 -1.24
N ASP A 402 -18.84 -33.12 -2.21
CA ASP A 402 -19.53 -34.29 -2.71
C ASP A 402 -18.48 -35.26 -3.26
N LYS A 403 -18.43 -36.48 -2.73
CA LYS A 403 -17.39 -37.45 -3.09
C LYS A 403 -17.46 -37.91 -4.54
N ALA A 404 -18.65 -37.86 -5.16
CA ALA A 404 -18.85 -38.34 -6.53
C ALA A 404 -18.53 -37.26 -7.57
N THR A 405 -18.86 -36.01 -7.27
CA THR A 405 -18.79 -34.88 -8.21
C THR A 405 -17.69 -33.86 -7.88
N GLY A 406 -17.11 -33.93 -6.68
CA GLY A 406 -16.11 -32.98 -6.19
C GLY A 406 -16.66 -31.58 -5.83
N LYS A 407 -17.97 -31.35 -6.07
CA LYS A 407 -18.64 -30.07 -5.81
C LYS A 407 -18.68 -29.75 -4.33
N ILE A 408 -18.51 -28.48 -3.97
CA ILE A 408 -18.65 -28.06 -2.58
C ILE A 408 -20.11 -28.17 -2.13
N LEU A 409 -20.34 -29.06 -1.16
CA LEU A 409 -21.56 -29.18 -0.36
C LEU A 409 -21.40 -28.31 0.88
N GLN A 410 -21.48 -27.00 0.72
CA GLN A 410 -21.36 -26.14 1.88
C GLN A 410 -22.63 -26.21 2.71
N GLN A 411 -22.53 -26.96 3.80
CA GLN A 411 -23.53 -26.99 4.84
C GLN A 411 -23.14 -25.97 5.89
N VAL A 412 -23.84 -24.85 5.91
CA VAL A 412 -23.59 -23.84 6.94
C VAL A 412 -23.92 -24.43 8.31
N GLY A 413 -23.01 -24.23 9.26
CA GLY A 413 -23.17 -24.67 10.64
C GLY A 413 -22.83 -26.12 10.90
N THR A 414 -22.02 -26.73 10.04
CA THR A 414 -21.38 -28.01 10.33
C THR A 414 -20.24 -27.86 11.34
N ILE A 415 -19.80 -29.01 11.84
CA ILE A 415 -18.63 -29.07 12.71
C ILE A 415 -17.39 -28.67 11.92
N ASN A 416 -16.65 -27.71 12.46
CA ASN A 416 -15.34 -27.34 11.95
C ASN A 416 -14.28 -28.30 12.53
N ASN A 417 -14.02 -29.40 11.82
CA ASN A 417 -13.06 -30.42 12.27
C ASN A 417 -11.65 -29.86 12.52
N GLY A 418 -11.24 -28.85 11.74
CA GLY A 418 -9.94 -28.18 11.92
C GLY A 418 -9.82 -27.41 13.23
N ARG A 419 -10.94 -26.90 13.77
CA ARG A 419 -10.98 -26.20 15.07
C ARG A 419 -11.32 -27.15 16.22
N LEU A 420 -12.22 -28.11 15.99
CA LEU A 420 -12.75 -29.03 17.01
C LEU A 420 -11.65 -29.79 17.73
N ALA A 421 -10.70 -30.37 16.99
CA ALA A 421 -9.62 -31.17 17.58
C ALA A 421 -8.78 -30.35 18.57
N GLY A 422 -8.42 -29.12 18.18
CA GLY A 422 -7.68 -28.19 19.03
C GLY A 422 -8.47 -27.77 20.26
N ILE A 423 -9.68 -27.24 20.06
CA ILE A 423 -10.47 -26.67 21.17
C ILE A 423 -10.93 -27.72 22.18
N SER A 424 -11.35 -28.91 21.73
CA SER A 424 -11.73 -30.00 22.64
C SER A 424 -10.54 -30.41 23.52
N SER A 425 -9.34 -30.51 22.94
CA SER A 425 -8.11 -30.83 23.66
C SER A 425 -7.73 -29.75 24.68
N TRP A 426 -7.70 -28.48 24.26
CA TRP A 426 -7.35 -27.36 25.14
C TRP A 426 -8.33 -27.20 26.30
N VAL A 427 -9.64 -27.29 26.05
CA VAL A 427 -10.66 -27.20 27.10
C VAL A 427 -10.54 -28.37 28.09
N LYS A 428 -10.23 -29.59 27.64
CA LYS A 428 -9.97 -30.75 28.53
C LYS A 428 -8.75 -30.54 29.43
N GLN A 429 -7.75 -29.79 28.96
CA GLN A 429 -6.56 -29.40 29.72
C GLN A 429 -6.80 -28.18 30.62
N GLY A 430 -8.02 -27.64 30.67
CA GLY A 430 -8.33 -26.40 31.40
C GLY A 430 -7.82 -25.13 30.71
N ARG A 431 -7.27 -25.23 29.50
CA ARG A 431 -6.74 -24.12 28.72
C ARG A 431 -7.85 -23.46 27.90
N HIS A 432 -8.30 -22.29 28.35
CA HIS A 432 -9.25 -21.43 27.65
C HIS A 432 -9.09 -19.98 28.13
N GLN A 433 -9.49 -19.03 27.29
CA GLN A 433 -9.73 -17.65 27.69
C GLN A 433 -11.09 -17.54 28.37
N LYS A 434 -11.18 -16.71 29.41
CA LYS A 434 -12.45 -16.45 30.09
C LYS A 434 -13.43 -15.76 29.15
N LEU A 435 -14.66 -16.23 29.16
CA LEU A 435 -15.72 -15.76 28.29
C LEU A 435 -15.96 -14.27 28.49
N LYS A 436 -16.03 -13.81 29.74
CA LYS A 436 -16.19 -12.38 30.06
C LYS A 436 -15.13 -11.48 29.43
N ASP A 437 -13.87 -11.93 29.42
CA ASP A 437 -12.77 -11.18 28.83
C ASP A 437 -12.89 -11.19 27.30
N MET A 438 -13.09 -12.37 26.72
CA MET A 438 -13.24 -12.56 25.28
C MET A 438 -14.41 -11.75 24.69
N LEU A 439 -15.53 -11.64 25.41
CA LEU A 439 -16.70 -10.83 25.04
C LEU A 439 -16.44 -9.32 25.01
N SER A 440 -15.32 -8.87 25.58
CA SER A 440 -14.96 -7.45 25.69
C SER A 440 -13.85 -7.03 24.73
N TRP A 441 -13.22 -7.97 24.02
CA TRP A 441 -12.08 -7.69 23.17
C TRP A 441 -12.47 -7.18 21.79
N LYS A 442 -11.87 -6.06 21.41
CA LYS A 442 -11.77 -5.61 20.03
C LYS A 442 -10.57 -6.27 19.35
N TYR A 443 -10.46 -6.11 18.03
CA TYR A 443 -9.30 -6.60 17.28
C TYR A 443 -7.96 -6.04 17.78
N GLY A 444 -7.92 -4.77 18.20
CA GLY A 444 -6.71 -4.15 18.76
C GLY A 444 -6.23 -4.86 20.03
N ASP A 445 -7.16 -5.22 20.92
CA ASP A 445 -6.86 -5.96 22.15
C ASP A 445 -6.32 -7.35 21.82
N PHE A 446 -6.99 -8.07 20.91
CA PHE A 446 -6.55 -9.37 20.43
C PHE A 446 -5.13 -9.31 19.84
N ALA A 447 -4.85 -8.35 18.95
CA ALA A 447 -3.56 -8.21 18.31
C ALA A 447 -2.44 -7.96 19.32
N GLN A 448 -2.69 -7.10 20.31
CA GLN A 448 -1.74 -6.83 21.39
C GLN A 448 -1.46 -8.09 22.22
N MET A 449 -2.50 -8.82 22.64
CA MET A 449 -2.34 -10.04 23.43
C MET A 449 -1.67 -11.15 22.63
N ASN A 450 -2.04 -11.33 21.36
CA ASN A 450 -1.42 -12.33 20.49
C ASN A 450 0.08 -12.07 20.34
N ASN A 451 0.49 -10.82 20.15
CA ASN A 451 1.90 -10.44 20.11
C ASN A 451 2.62 -10.77 21.43
N ALA A 452 1.98 -10.52 22.57
CA ALA A 452 2.55 -10.87 23.88
C ALA A 452 2.71 -12.40 24.05
N HIS A 453 1.79 -13.21 23.53
CA HIS A 453 1.88 -14.67 23.53
C HIS A 453 2.96 -15.19 22.58
N ILE A 454 3.10 -14.60 21.38
CA ILE A 454 4.18 -14.91 20.43
C ILE A 454 5.55 -14.65 21.07
N GLN A 455 5.72 -13.52 21.77
CA GLN A 455 6.96 -13.22 22.51
C GLN A 455 7.29 -14.26 23.59
N LYS A 456 6.25 -14.86 24.19
CA LYS A 456 6.36 -15.97 25.15
C LYS A 456 6.44 -17.35 24.49
N ARG A 457 6.55 -17.42 23.16
CA ARG A 457 6.56 -18.64 22.34
C ARG A 457 5.28 -19.50 22.44
N ASP A 458 4.17 -18.91 22.84
CA ASP A 458 2.86 -19.55 22.78
C ASP A 458 2.19 -19.30 21.41
N LEU A 459 2.74 -19.96 20.39
CA LEU A 459 2.31 -19.78 18.99
C LEU A 459 0.88 -20.27 18.71
N ASN A 460 0.30 -21.06 19.61
CA ASN A 460 -1.04 -21.61 19.46
C ASN A 460 -2.12 -20.72 20.09
N TRP A 461 -1.76 -19.62 20.77
CA TRP A 461 -2.74 -18.77 21.46
C TRP A 461 -3.77 -18.17 20.50
N GLY A 462 -3.31 -17.62 19.36
CA GLY A 462 -4.22 -17.15 18.31
C GLY A 462 -5.16 -18.26 17.84
N ALA A 463 -4.62 -19.44 17.49
CA ALA A 463 -5.44 -20.58 17.07
C ALA A 463 -6.48 -21.01 18.12
N LEU A 464 -6.13 -20.95 19.41
CA LEU A 464 -7.06 -21.16 20.52
C LEU A 464 -8.18 -20.13 20.53
N CYS A 465 -7.89 -18.84 20.40
CA CYS A 465 -8.89 -17.78 20.38
C CYS A 465 -9.88 -17.96 19.22
N TYR A 466 -9.41 -18.27 18.01
CA TYR A 466 -10.29 -18.55 16.86
C TYR A 466 -11.16 -19.78 17.12
N ALA A 467 -10.59 -20.85 17.66
CA ALA A 467 -11.32 -22.08 17.93
C ALA A 467 -12.35 -21.93 19.07
N GLN A 468 -12.07 -21.08 20.07
CA GLN A 468 -13.02 -20.68 21.12
C GLN A 468 -14.19 -19.87 20.54
N SER A 469 -13.89 -18.88 19.70
CA SER A 469 -14.91 -18.08 19.02
C SER A 469 -15.86 -18.96 18.20
N TRP A 470 -15.30 -19.88 17.40
CA TRP A 470 -16.08 -20.87 16.66
C TRP A 470 -16.96 -21.72 17.58
N SER A 471 -16.38 -22.35 18.61
CA SER A 471 -17.10 -23.31 19.44
C SER A 471 -18.22 -22.65 20.25
N LEU A 472 -18.07 -21.37 20.59
CA LEU A 472 -19.10 -20.58 21.26
C LEU A 472 -20.32 -20.36 20.35
N LEU A 473 -20.11 -20.01 19.07
CA LEU A 473 -21.22 -19.89 18.12
C LEU A 473 -21.89 -21.23 17.85
N TYR A 474 -21.08 -22.28 17.70
CA TYR A 474 -21.60 -23.63 17.52
C TYR A 474 -22.44 -24.07 18.72
N PHE A 475 -21.98 -23.77 19.94
CA PHE A 475 -22.75 -23.96 21.18
C PHE A 475 -24.09 -23.22 21.15
N PHE A 476 -24.12 -21.95 20.74
CA PHE A 476 -25.38 -21.19 20.74
C PHE A 476 -26.47 -21.82 19.87
N TYR A 477 -26.09 -22.38 18.72
CA TYR A 477 -27.03 -22.99 17.80
C TYR A 477 -27.40 -24.44 18.12
N ASN A 478 -26.54 -25.19 18.83
CA ASN A 478 -26.69 -26.64 18.94
C ASN A 478 -26.90 -27.16 20.37
N TYR A 479 -26.52 -26.39 21.40
CA TYR A 479 -26.71 -26.80 22.78
C TYR A 479 -28.20 -26.88 23.17
N GLU A 480 -28.60 -28.00 23.75
CA GLU A 480 -29.97 -28.28 24.20
C GLU A 480 -31.05 -27.95 23.14
N GLY A 481 -30.79 -28.30 21.88
CA GLY A 481 -31.72 -28.01 20.78
C GLY A 481 -31.75 -26.54 20.35
N GLY A 482 -30.66 -25.81 20.56
CA GLY A 482 -30.53 -24.40 20.19
C GLY A 482 -31.09 -23.44 21.24
N LYS A 483 -30.98 -23.79 22.53
CA LYS A 483 -31.43 -22.98 23.69
C LYS A 483 -31.03 -21.50 23.59
N TYR A 484 -29.89 -21.20 22.97
CA TYR A 484 -29.33 -19.86 22.86
C TYR A 484 -29.41 -19.24 21.45
N ALA A 485 -29.98 -19.92 20.46
CA ALA A 485 -29.96 -19.49 19.07
C ALA A 485 -30.63 -18.12 18.88
N THR A 486 -31.84 -17.94 19.41
CA THR A 486 -32.59 -16.67 19.31
C THR A 486 -31.87 -15.52 20.04
N LYS A 487 -31.21 -15.81 21.17
CA LYS A 487 -30.41 -14.82 21.90
C LYS A 487 -29.19 -14.39 21.07
N PHE A 488 -28.48 -15.34 20.48
CA PHE A 488 -27.37 -15.03 19.58
C PHE A 488 -27.82 -14.22 18.36
N GLU A 489 -28.96 -14.56 17.76
CA GLU A 489 -29.53 -13.81 16.64
C GLU A 489 -29.88 -12.36 17.00
N ALA A 490 -30.38 -12.13 18.22
CA ALA A 490 -30.58 -10.77 18.73
C ALA A 490 -29.25 -10.04 18.92
N TYR A 491 -28.23 -10.72 19.47
CA TYR A 491 -26.90 -10.12 19.66
C TYR A 491 -26.21 -9.80 18.33
N PHE A 492 -26.34 -10.67 17.33
CA PHE A 492 -25.84 -10.43 15.97
C PHE A 492 -26.41 -9.11 15.41
N LYS A 493 -27.70 -8.83 15.64
CA LYS A 493 -28.32 -7.58 15.19
C LYS A 493 -27.76 -6.37 15.93
N GLU A 494 -27.40 -6.48 17.21
CA GLU A 494 -26.74 -5.41 17.96
C GLU A 494 -25.33 -5.13 17.42
N GLU A 495 -24.55 -6.16 17.09
CA GLU A 495 -23.25 -6.02 16.42
C GLU A 495 -23.38 -5.24 15.09
N LEU A 496 -24.37 -5.60 14.25
CA LEU A 496 -24.66 -4.88 13.01
C LEU A 496 -25.19 -3.45 13.23
N ASN A 497 -25.81 -3.17 14.37
CA ASN A 497 -26.32 -1.85 14.71
C ASN A 497 -25.26 -0.93 15.33
N GLY A 498 -24.02 -1.42 15.49
CA GLY A 498 -22.93 -0.67 16.10
C GLY A 498 -23.03 -0.61 17.62
N ASN A 499 -23.73 -1.56 18.24
CA ASN A 499 -23.82 -1.74 19.70
C ASN A 499 -23.12 -3.04 20.14
N PRO A 500 -21.83 -3.25 19.81
CA PRO A 500 -21.14 -4.49 20.13
C PRO A 500 -20.75 -4.56 21.62
N GLY A 501 -20.34 -5.75 22.08
CA GLY A 501 -19.63 -5.91 23.35
C GLY A 501 -20.46 -6.43 24.52
N LEU A 502 -19.80 -6.51 25.68
CA LEU A 502 -20.29 -7.19 26.87
C LEU A 502 -21.64 -6.66 27.38
N GLU A 503 -21.87 -5.35 27.33
CA GLU A 503 -23.12 -4.76 27.84
C GLU A 503 -24.34 -5.20 27.01
N SER A 504 -24.25 -5.11 25.68
CA SER A 504 -25.28 -5.64 24.78
C SER A 504 -25.45 -7.15 24.95
N PHE A 505 -24.34 -7.87 25.16
CA PHE A 505 -24.37 -9.31 25.40
C PHE A 505 -25.16 -9.64 26.67
N LYS A 506 -24.84 -9.02 27.80
CA LYS A 506 -25.51 -9.22 29.09
C LYS A 506 -26.99 -8.88 29.05
N LYS A 507 -27.37 -7.80 28.36
CA LYS A 507 -28.77 -7.44 28.16
C LYS A 507 -29.58 -8.56 27.49
N ILE A 508 -28.96 -9.34 26.61
CA ILE A 508 -29.62 -10.37 25.81
C ILE A 508 -29.50 -11.75 26.46
N PHE A 509 -28.32 -12.09 26.96
CA PHE A 509 -28.02 -13.40 27.52
C PHE A 509 -28.33 -13.52 29.01
N GLY A 510 -28.25 -12.41 29.75
CA GLY A 510 -28.32 -12.32 31.21
C GLY A 510 -26.97 -11.94 31.82
N GLU A 511 -26.97 -11.62 33.11
CA GLU A 511 -25.76 -11.23 33.86
C GLU A 511 -24.86 -12.43 34.24
N ASP A 512 -25.41 -13.64 34.26
CA ASP A 512 -24.71 -14.85 34.70
C ASP A 512 -23.86 -15.47 33.57
N ILE A 513 -22.77 -14.78 33.23
CA ILE A 513 -21.80 -15.21 32.22
C ILE A 513 -21.04 -16.46 32.67
N ASP A 514 -20.85 -16.67 33.97
CA ASP A 514 -20.09 -17.80 34.50
C ASP A 514 -20.85 -19.13 34.30
N THR A 515 -22.17 -19.14 34.51
CA THR A 515 -23.00 -20.30 34.16
C THR A 515 -22.96 -20.59 32.66
N LEU A 516 -23.04 -19.56 31.82
CA LEU A 516 -22.95 -19.72 30.37
C LEU A 516 -21.59 -20.29 29.94
N GLU A 517 -20.49 -19.80 30.52
CA GLU A 517 -19.15 -20.32 30.30
C GLU A 517 -19.07 -21.80 30.68
N LYS A 518 -19.59 -22.17 31.86
CA LYS A 518 -19.60 -23.56 32.32
C LYS A 518 -20.33 -24.48 31.35
N GLU A 519 -21.56 -24.12 30.95
CA GLU A 519 -22.34 -24.89 29.98
C GLU A 519 -21.61 -25.02 28.64
N TRP A 520 -21.03 -23.93 28.13
CA TRP A 520 -20.26 -23.94 26.89
C TRP A 520 -19.03 -24.86 26.96
N LEU A 521 -18.25 -24.78 28.04
CA LEU A 521 -17.07 -25.61 28.23
C LEU A 521 -17.45 -27.10 28.36
N GLU A 522 -18.51 -27.43 29.09
CA GLU A 522 -19.02 -28.79 29.22
C GLU A 522 -19.49 -29.34 27.87
N TYR A 523 -20.25 -28.55 27.11
CA TYR A 523 -20.67 -28.89 25.76
C TYR A 523 -19.48 -29.12 24.82
N THR A 524 -18.51 -28.21 24.82
CA THR A 524 -17.30 -28.30 23.98
C THR A 524 -16.49 -29.56 24.27
N LYS A 525 -16.41 -30.00 25.53
CA LYS A 525 -15.77 -31.28 25.92
C LYS A 525 -16.50 -32.50 25.36
N SER A 526 -17.82 -32.40 25.20
CA SER A 526 -18.70 -33.49 24.75
C SER A 526 -18.71 -33.69 23.23
N LEU A 527 -18.31 -32.67 22.46
CA LEU A 527 -18.22 -32.74 21.00
C LEU A 527 -17.23 -33.84 20.57
N LYS A 528 -17.59 -34.56 19.50
CA LYS A 528 -16.84 -35.67 18.94
C LYS A 528 -16.54 -35.45 17.47
#